data_AF-A0AB74ENV2-F1
#
_entry.id   AF-A0AB74ENV2-F1
#
_cell.length_a   1.000
_cell.length_b   1.000
_cell.length_c   1.000
_cell.angle_alpha   90.00
_cell.angle_beta   90.00
_cell.angle_gamma   90.00
#
_symmetry.space_group_name_H-M   'P 1'
#
loop_
_entity.id
_entity.type
_entity.pdbx_description
1 polymer ?
#
loop_
_entity_poly.entity_id
_entity_poly.type
_entity_poly.pdbx_seq_one_letter_code
_entity_poly.pdbx_strand_id
1 'polypeptide(L)'
;MSDYQKLSDAGRAEIVAEYMSALLEITQAVDVPQIALVAAQPGAGKSKAADIVKEEFASKGGHIHVDADIMRQKIPVPPGVVYSSQQTQEDAGKLAVGVRKSALENSRNVLEEGTFRNAEAVGMSIKAAREAGLKIEMLAVATAPEESLAGIFKRYEDQYLTKNIQPRFVDEDFHNKAFEGFKNTVATHEAEFDRIRVTNRPGEILYDSLNKQQNKQASAKDAMEFYQQITPERLKQVAQVWDVIQLQADRRSQDPVPNYFDKVKQHREEIYQRVEEIYRQERVVANSEGATLQRKSGDTWQDIEKAEAKGMKAGIHMLGTAKPAESGKEYSGEIVHKDEASVFQKTDQGLIRHKAVQGMSEGKFSSLSEQVEIGQKVSIKREGNGLSVKASDASVKKTMKR
;
A
#
# COMPACT_ATOMS: atom_id res chain seq x y z
N MET A 1 7.13 32.67 -20.13
CA MET A 1 6.14 31.69 -19.64
C MET A 1 4.79 32.22 -20.10
N SER A 2 4.00 31.46 -20.87
CA SER A 2 2.65 31.92 -21.22
C SER A 2 1.78 31.85 -19.98
N ASP A 3 1.09 32.94 -19.66
CA ASP A 3 0.15 32.94 -18.55
C ASP A 3 -1.02 32.01 -18.85
N TYR A 4 -1.39 31.21 -17.85
CA TYR A 4 -2.54 30.33 -17.95
C TYR A 4 -3.82 31.17 -18.01
N GLN A 5 -4.57 31.05 -19.10
CA GLN A 5 -5.89 31.66 -19.23
C GLN A 5 -6.95 30.66 -18.77
N LYS A 6 -7.74 31.04 -17.76
CA LYS A 6 -8.85 30.22 -17.28
C LYS A 6 -9.86 29.96 -18.40
N LEU A 7 -10.43 28.75 -18.41
CA LEU A 7 -11.47 28.40 -19.37
C LEU A 7 -12.70 29.30 -19.20
N SER A 8 -13.40 29.58 -20.30
CA SER A 8 -14.73 30.17 -20.24
C SER A 8 -15.76 29.11 -19.81
N ASP A 9 -16.95 29.53 -19.39
CA ASP A 9 -18.04 28.58 -19.11
C ASP A 9 -18.42 27.76 -20.36
N ALA A 10 -18.46 28.41 -21.52
CA ALA A 10 -18.72 27.74 -22.80
C ALA A 10 -17.63 26.71 -23.14
N GLY A 11 -16.36 27.07 -22.98
CA GLY A 11 -15.24 26.15 -23.24
C GLY A 11 -15.23 24.96 -22.28
N ARG A 12 -15.59 25.17 -21.00
CA ARG A 12 -15.79 24.05 -20.06
C ARG A 12 -16.93 23.13 -20.49
N ALA A 13 -18.06 23.69 -20.91
CA ALA A 13 -19.22 22.91 -21.36
C ALA A 13 -18.90 22.08 -22.60
N GLU A 14 -18.15 22.63 -23.56
CA GLU A 14 -17.71 21.93 -24.78
C GLU A 14 -16.81 20.74 -24.44
N ILE A 15 -15.78 20.94 -23.61
CA ILE A 15 -14.88 19.88 -23.17
C ILE A 15 -15.64 18.75 -22.44
N VAL A 16 -16.58 19.12 -21.58
CA VAL A 16 -17.43 18.13 -20.88
C VAL A 16 -18.29 17.37 -21.87
N ALA A 17 -18.95 18.05 -22.81
CA ALA A 17 -19.80 17.40 -23.79
C ALA A 17 -19.02 16.41 -24.68
N GLU A 18 -17.84 16.80 -25.17
CA GLU A 18 -16.96 15.94 -25.96
C GLU A 18 -16.53 14.70 -25.16
N TYR A 19 -16.07 14.90 -23.92
CA TYR A 19 -15.67 13.80 -23.04
C TYR A 19 -16.84 12.84 -22.74
N MET A 20 -18.02 13.39 -22.50
CA MET A 20 -19.21 12.61 -22.17
C MET A 20 -19.74 11.82 -23.37
N SER A 21 -19.66 12.34 -24.60
CA SER A 21 -20.17 11.67 -25.80
C SER A 21 -19.63 10.24 -25.92
N ALA A 22 -18.31 10.06 -25.82
CA ALA A 22 -17.68 8.75 -25.91
C ALA A 22 -18.08 7.82 -24.75
N LEU A 23 -18.27 8.37 -23.53
CA LEU A 23 -18.65 7.58 -22.37
C LEU A 23 -20.11 7.13 -22.39
N LEU A 24 -21.01 7.96 -22.93
CA LEU A 24 -22.43 7.65 -23.05
C LEU A 24 -22.69 6.53 -24.08
N GLU A 25 -21.81 6.36 -25.07
CA GLU A 25 -21.87 5.25 -26.04
C GLU A 25 -21.53 3.88 -25.41
N ILE A 26 -20.66 3.87 -24.40
CA ILE A 26 -20.17 2.64 -23.76
C ILE A 26 -20.78 2.37 -22.38
N THR A 27 -21.72 3.21 -21.94
CA THR A 27 -22.45 3.05 -20.67
C THR A 27 -23.96 3.15 -20.90
N GLN A 28 -24.74 2.48 -20.07
CA GLN A 28 -26.19 2.40 -20.17
C GLN A 28 -26.87 3.23 -19.07
N ALA A 29 -28.02 3.81 -19.40
CA ALA A 29 -28.88 4.45 -18.41
C ALA A 29 -29.38 3.40 -17.42
N VAL A 30 -29.52 3.80 -16.16
CA VAL A 30 -30.09 2.96 -15.10
C VAL A 30 -31.25 3.69 -14.42
N ASP A 31 -32.19 2.92 -13.87
CA ASP A 31 -33.40 3.48 -13.25
C ASP A 31 -33.08 4.36 -12.03
N VAL A 32 -32.13 3.91 -11.20
CA VAL A 32 -31.67 4.65 -10.01
C VAL A 32 -30.14 4.72 -10.04
N PRO A 33 -29.57 5.83 -10.53
CA PRO A 33 -28.12 5.98 -10.60
C PRO A 33 -27.47 5.93 -9.22
N GLN A 34 -26.30 5.30 -9.16
CA GLN A 34 -25.50 5.16 -7.95
C GLN A 34 -24.22 6.00 -8.04
N ILE A 35 -23.88 6.72 -6.97
CA ILE A 35 -22.59 7.39 -6.78
C ILE A 35 -21.76 6.54 -5.82
N ALA A 36 -20.65 5.99 -6.28
CA ALA A 36 -19.71 5.25 -5.45
C ALA A 36 -18.47 6.11 -5.15
N LEU A 37 -18.20 6.33 -3.87
CA LEU A 37 -17.02 7.03 -3.38
C LEU A 37 -15.97 6.01 -2.95
N VAL A 38 -14.84 5.94 -3.65
CA VAL A 38 -13.69 5.11 -3.26
C VAL A 38 -12.72 5.96 -2.45
N ALA A 39 -12.75 5.74 -1.14
CA ALA A 39 -12.18 6.65 -0.17
C ALA A 39 -10.92 6.06 0.49
N ALA A 40 -9.81 6.78 0.39
CA ALA A 40 -8.61 6.47 1.18
C ALA A 40 -7.61 7.63 1.22
N GLN A 41 -6.78 7.63 2.25
CA GLN A 41 -5.62 8.52 2.33
C GLN A 41 -4.61 8.27 1.19
N PRO A 42 -3.74 9.25 0.87
CA PRO A 42 -2.66 9.04 -0.08
C PRO A 42 -1.77 7.85 0.31
N GLY A 43 -1.37 7.04 -0.67
CA GLY A 43 -0.52 5.87 -0.42
C GLY A 43 -1.27 4.64 0.11
N ALA A 44 -2.59 4.72 0.39
CA ALA A 44 -3.35 3.58 0.92
C ALA A 44 -3.55 2.42 -0.07
N GLY A 45 -3.39 2.62 -1.38
CA GLY A 45 -3.61 1.58 -2.39
C GLY A 45 -5.06 1.53 -2.92
N LYS A 46 -5.60 2.68 -3.31
CA LYS A 46 -7.00 2.84 -3.76
C LYS A 46 -7.38 2.05 -5.01
N SER A 47 -6.41 1.75 -5.87
CA SER A 47 -6.68 1.15 -7.19
C SER A 47 -7.47 -0.15 -7.08
N LYS A 48 -7.14 -1.04 -6.14
CA LYS A 48 -7.85 -2.30 -6.00
C LYS A 48 -9.31 -2.11 -5.55
N ALA A 49 -9.55 -1.15 -4.67
CA ALA A 49 -10.90 -0.78 -4.24
C ALA A 49 -11.71 -0.15 -5.40
N ALA A 50 -11.06 0.68 -6.23
CA ALA A 50 -11.69 1.21 -7.43
C ALA A 50 -12.07 0.08 -8.39
N ASP A 51 -11.19 -0.91 -8.60
CA ASP A 51 -11.46 -2.05 -9.48
C ASP A 51 -12.65 -2.89 -8.99
N ILE A 52 -12.79 -3.12 -7.67
CA ILE A 52 -13.98 -3.79 -7.10
C ILE A 52 -15.26 -3.06 -7.51
N VAL A 53 -15.30 -1.72 -7.38
CA VAL A 53 -16.48 -0.93 -7.76
C VAL A 53 -16.71 -0.95 -9.27
N LYS A 54 -15.66 -0.85 -10.08
CA LYS A 54 -15.75 -0.91 -11.55
C LYS A 54 -16.33 -2.24 -12.01
N GLU A 55 -15.88 -3.35 -11.44
CA GLU A 55 -16.38 -4.70 -11.73
C GLU A 55 -17.87 -4.83 -11.35
N GLU A 56 -18.28 -4.31 -10.20
CA GLU A 56 -19.69 -4.29 -9.79
C GLU A 56 -20.56 -3.48 -10.76
N PHE A 57 -20.11 -2.29 -11.13
CA PHE A 57 -20.82 -1.41 -12.06
C PHE A 57 -20.84 -1.94 -13.50
N ALA A 58 -19.84 -2.70 -13.94
CA ALA A 58 -19.82 -3.31 -15.27
C ALA A 58 -21.08 -4.16 -15.53
N SER A 59 -21.57 -4.86 -14.50
CA SER A 59 -22.81 -5.66 -14.57
C SER A 59 -24.10 -4.84 -14.43
N LYS A 60 -24.01 -3.53 -14.15
CA LYS A 60 -25.12 -2.62 -13.83
C LYS A 60 -25.14 -1.39 -14.75
N GLY A 61 -24.89 -1.59 -16.04
CA GLY A 61 -24.88 -0.51 -17.03
C GLY A 61 -23.58 0.29 -17.12
N GLY A 62 -22.52 -0.12 -16.42
CA GLY A 62 -21.24 0.56 -16.42
C GLY A 62 -21.22 1.78 -15.51
N HIS A 63 -20.20 2.62 -15.66
CA HIS A 63 -19.98 3.81 -14.84
C HIS A 63 -19.25 4.90 -15.61
N ILE A 64 -19.42 6.13 -15.15
CA ILE A 64 -18.61 7.28 -15.54
C ILE A 64 -17.64 7.59 -14.41
N HIS A 65 -16.34 7.53 -14.70
CA HIS A 65 -15.30 7.87 -13.74
C HIS A 65 -15.08 9.39 -13.73
N VAL A 66 -15.31 10.01 -12.57
CA VAL A 66 -15.13 11.44 -12.35
C VAL A 66 -13.80 11.67 -11.64
N ASP A 67 -12.82 12.20 -12.38
CA ASP A 67 -11.48 12.47 -11.88
C ASP A 67 -10.94 13.79 -12.44
N ALA A 68 -10.58 14.72 -11.55
CA ALA A 68 -10.01 16.00 -11.93
C ALA A 68 -8.62 15.86 -12.59
N ASP A 69 -7.82 14.85 -12.25
CA ASP A 69 -6.53 14.60 -12.90
C ASP A 69 -6.72 14.08 -14.34
N ILE A 70 -7.79 13.33 -14.62
CA ILE A 70 -8.19 12.97 -16.01
C ILE A 70 -8.65 14.22 -16.74
N MET A 71 -9.54 15.02 -16.13
CA MET A 71 -10.06 16.23 -16.77
C MET A 71 -8.99 17.30 -16.99
N ARG A 72 -7.95 17.36 -16.15
CA ARG A 72 -6.81 18.26 -16.35
C ARG A 72 -6.11 17.99 -17.69
N GLN A 73 -6.04 16.73 -18.12
CA GLN A 73 -5.44 16.35 -19.41
C GLN A 73 -6.30 16.76 -20.62
N LYS A 74 -7.56 17.14 -20.38
CA LYS A 74 -8.48 17.64 -21.41
C LYS A 74 -8.44 19.15 -21.55
N ILE A 75 -7.73 19.86 -20.67
CA ILE A 75 -7.55 21.32 -20.79
C ILE A 75 -6.65 21.59 -22.01
N PRO A 76 -7.07 22.42 -22.98
CA PRO A 76 -6.26 22.77 -24.12
C PRO A 76 -4.93 23.41 -23.71
N VAL A 77 -3.81 22.88 -24.24
CA VAL A 77 -2.47 23.38 -23.97
C VAL A 77 -1.82 23.83 -25.28
N PRO A 78 -1.37 25.10 -25.39
CA PRO A 78 -0.64 25.56 -26.57
C PRO A 78 0.65 24.77 -26.81
N PRO A 79 1.12 24.65 -28.07
CA PRO A 79 2.38 23.97 -28.36
C PRO A 79 3.56 24.55 -27.55
N GLY A 80 4.32 23.67 -26.90
CA GLY A 80 5.50 24.06 -26.11
C GLY A 80 5.20 24.61 -24.72
N VAL A 81 3.93 24.63 -24.28
CA VAL A 81 3.55 25.07 -22.94
C VAL A 81 3.35 23.87 -22.01
N VAL A 82 3.78 24.00 -20.76
CA VAL A 82 3.47 23.04 -19.69
C VAL A 82 2.88 23.84 -18.54
N TYR A 83 1.59 23.65 -18.28
CA TYR A 83 0.94 24.25 -17.12
C TYR A 83 1.17 23.41 -15.87
N SER A 84 1.43 24.08 -14.76
CA SER A 84 1.51 23.40 -13.47
C SER A 84 0.12 22.91 -13.02
N SER A 85 0.11 21.92 -12.13
CA SER A 85 -1.14 21.46 -11.50
C SER A 85 -1.82 22.60 -10.74
N GLN A 86 -1.04 23.53 -10.16
CA GLN A 86 -1.56 24.69 -9.45
C GLN A 86 -2.31 25.65 -10.37
N GLN A 87 -1.80 25.89 -11.59
CA GLN A 87 -2.44 26.76 -12.58
C GLN A 87 -3.78 26.19 -13.06
N THR A 88 -3.86 24.89 -13.27
CA THR A 88 -5.01 24.20 -13.87
C THR A 88 -6.03 23.67 -12.85
N GLN A 89 -5.73 23.73 -11.55
CA GLN A 89 -6.50 23.07 -10.50
C GLN A 89 -7.98 23.46 -10.49
N GLU A 90 -8.27 24.76 -10.64
CA GLU A 90 -9.65 25.26 -10.61
C GLU A 90 -10.48 24.76 -11.78
N ASP A 91 -9.93 24.83 -13.00
CA ASP A 91 -10.65 24.38 -14.21
C ASP A 91 -10.78 22.86 -14.24
N ALA A 92 -9.75 22.11 -13.84
CA ALA A 92 -9.82 20.66 -13.71
C ALA A 92 -10.93 20.23 -12.73
N GLY A 93 -11.06 20.93 -11.59
CA GLY A 93 -12.14 20.71 -10.63
C GLY A 93 -13.53 21.04 -11.21
N LYS A 94 -13.67 22.19 -11.88
CA LYS A 94 -14.94 22.58 -12.52
C LYS A 94 -15.37 21.61 -13.62
N LEU A 95 -14.41 21.12 -14.42
CA LEU A 95 -14.66 20.10 -15.43
C LEU A 95 -15.16 18.79 -14.79
N ALA A 96 -14.52 18.31 -13.72
CA ALA A 96 -14.97 17.11 -13.00
C ALA A 96 -16.40 17.27 -12.46
N VAL A 97 -16.74 18.44 -11.89
CA VAL A 97 -18.12 18.76 -11.47
C VAL A 97 -19.08 18.71 -12.67
N GLY A 98 -18.68 19.24 -13.82
CA GLY A 98 -19.47 19.17 -15.06
C GLY A 98 -19.71 17.74 -15.55
N VAL A 99 -18.69 16.89 -15.54
CA VAL A 99 -18.80 15.46 -15.88
C VAL A 99 -19.75 14.74 -14.92
N ARG A 100 -19.61 14.96 -13.61
CA ARG A 100 -20.51 14.38 -12.61
C ARG A 100 -21.96 14.79 -12.88
N LYS A 101 -22.21 16.09 -13.10
CA LYS A 101 -23.54 16.60 -13.38
C LYS A 101 -24.14 15.95 -14.64
N SER A 102 -23.37 15.92 -15.73
CA SER A 102 -23.82 15.33 -17.00
C SER A 102 -24.08 13.82 -16.89
N ALA A 103 -23.27 13.09 -16.12
CA ALA A 103 -23.49 11.67 -15.86
C ALA A 103 -24.82 11.42 -15.15
N LEU A 104 -25.14 12.21 -14.12
CA LEU A 104 -26.38 12.09 -13.36
C LEU A 104 -27.60 12.52 -14.18
N GLU A 105 -27.50 13.58 -14.98
CA GLU A 105 -28.56 14.01 -15.92
C GLU A 105 -28.86 12.95 -16.99
N ASN A 106 -27.87 12.13 -17.35
CA ASN A 106 -28.02 11.00 -18.27
C ASN A 106 -28.25 9.66 -17.53
N SER A 107 -28.62 9.69 -16.25
CA SER A 107 -28.91 8.50 -15.44
C SER A 107 -27.81 7.43 -15.46
N ARG A 108 -26.53 7.83 -15.36
CA ARG A 108 -25.39 6.91 -15.30
C ARG A 108 -24.85 6.76 -13.88
N ASN A 109 -24.34 5.57 -13.55
CA ASN A 109 -23.58 5.40 -12.31
C ASN A 109 -22.28 6.22 -12.37
N VAL A 110 -21.86 6.71 -11.21
CA VAL A 110 -20.67 7.55 -11.04
C VAL A 110 -19.71 6.87 -10.09
N LEU A 111 -18.43 6.81 -10.46
CA LEU A 111 -17.33 6.46 -9.57
C LEU A 111 -16.49 7.71 -9.31
N GLU A 112 -16.22 8.00 -8.04
CA GLU A 112 -15.32 9.07 -7.61
C GLU A 112 -14.22 8.50 -6.70
N GLU A 113 -12.95 8.75 -7.04
CA GLU A 113 -11.81 8.41 -6.18
C GLU A 113 -11.33 9.64 -5.42
N GLY A 114 -11.10 9.51 -4.11
CA GLY A 114 -10.76 10.68 -3.29
C GLY A 114 -10.17 10.33 -1.95
N THR A 115 -9.72 11.35 -1.22
CA THR A 115 -9.44 11.19 0.22
C THR A 115 -10.68 11.44 1.04
N PHE A 116 -11.68 12.17 0.50
CA PHE A 116 -12.92 12.55 1.19
C PHE A 116 -12.68 12.99 2.63
N ARG A 117 -11.69 13.88 2.82
CA ARG A 117 -11.17 14.26 4.15
C ARG A 117 -11.97 15.38 4.84
N ASN A 118 -12.90 15.99 4.12
CA ASN A 118 -13.76 17.05 4.65
C ASN A 118 -15.15 16.46 4.88
N ALA A 119 -15.44 16.13 6.14
CA ALA A 119 -16.70 15.51 6.53
C ALA A 119 -17.90 16.38 6.12
N GLU A 120 -17.86 17.68 6.38
CA GLU A 120 -18.93 18.61 6.04
C GLU A 120 -19.28 18.58 4.54
N ALA A 121 -18.27 18.64 3.67
CA ALA A 121 -18.47 18.56 2.22
C ALA A 121 -19.04 17.20 1.77
N VAL A 122 -18.66 16.11 2.43
CA VAL A 122 -19.21 14.77 2.17
C VAL A 122 -20.65 14.67 2.64
N GLY A 123 -20.98 15.16 3.84
CA GLY A 123 -22.36 15.24 4.33
C GLY A 123 -23.28 16.05 3.41
N MET A 124 -22.80 17.20 2.90
CA MET A 124 -23.53 17.96 1.88
C MET A 124 -23.75 17.15 0.60
N SER A 125 -22.76 16.37 0.16
CA SER A 125 -22.86 15.51 -1.02
C SER A 125 -23.87 14.37 -0.82
N ILE A 126 -23.90 13.75 0.37
CA ILE A 126 -24.88 12.71 0.72
C ILE A 126 -26.29 13.27 0.71
N LYS A 127 -26.49 14.43 1.35
CA LYS A 127 -27.78 15.12 1.38
C LYS A 127 -28.28 15.45 -0.04
N ALA A 128 -27.41 16.03 -0.87
CA ALA A 128 -27.76 16.38 -2.25
C ALA A 128 -28.11 15.14 -3.10
N ALA A 129 -27.38 14.03 -2.93
CA ALA A 129 -27.70 12.78 -3.61
C ALA A 129 -29.08 12.25 -3.21
N ARG A 130 -29.39 12.26 -1.91
CA ARG A 130 -30.69 11.81 -1.39
C ARG A 130 -31.84 12.70 -1.88
N GLU A 131 -31.67 14.02 -1.88
CA GLU A 131 -32.67 14.98 -2.40
C GLU A 131 -32.93 14.77 -3.90
N ALA A 132 -31.93 14.32 -4.65
CA ALA A 132 -32.05 13.98 -6.07
C ALA A 132 -32.56 12.55 -6.32
N GLY A 133 -32.91 11.78 -5.27
CA GLY A 133 -33.38 10.40 -5.40
C GLY A 133 -32.29 9.40 -5.85
N LEU A 134 -31.02 9.77 -5.70
CA LEU A 134 -29.86 8.96 -6.08
C LEU A 134 -29.40 8.12 -4.90
N LYS A 135 -28.72 6.99 -5.20
CA LYS A 135 -28.00 6.22 -4.17
C LYS A 135 -26.57 6.73 -4.05
N ILE A 136 -26.06 6.82 -2.83
CA ILE A 136 -24.67 7.15 -2.55
C ILE A 136 -24.06 6.10 -1.63
N GLU A 137 -22.97 5.50 -2.09
CA GLU A 137 -22.25 4.44 -1.39
C GLU A 137 -20.78 4.82 -1.21
N MET A 138 -20.15 4.28 -0.16
CA MET A 138 -18.72 4.45 0.09
C MET A 138 -18.02 3.09 0.20
N LEU A 139 -16.89 2.96 -0.49
CA LEU A 139 -15.90 1.91 -0.26
C LEU A 139 -14.64 2.54 0.33
N ALA A 140 -14.48 2.41 1.65
CA ALA A 140 -13.37 2.91 2.44
C ALA A 140 -12.21 1.91 2.45
N VAL A 141 -10.99 2.36 2.17
CA VAL A 141 -9.80 1.50 2.27
C VAL A 141 -9.16 1.66 3.65
N ALA A 142 -9.15 0.58 4.43
CA ALA A 142 -8.41 0.50 5.67
C ALA A 142 -6.94 0.15 5.38
N THR A 143 -6.03 0.98 5.86
CA THR A 143 -4.59 0.80 5.72
C THR A 143 -3.91 1.47 6.91
N ALA A 144 -2.95 0.78 7.52
CA ALA A 144 -2.21 1.32 8.66
C ALA A 144 -1.40 2.56 8.24
N PRO A 145 -1.19 3.55 9.14
CA PRO A 145 -0.46 4.77 8.79
C PRO A 145 0.97 4.49 8.31
N GLU A 146 1.65 3.48 8.86
CA GLU A 146 2.99 3.05 8.44
C GLU A 146 3.00 2.54 7.00
N GLU A 147 1.98 1.76 6.65
CA GLU A 147 1.81 1.22 5.31
C GLU A 147 1.53 2.34 4.29
N SER A 148 0.61 3.27 4.60
CA SER A 148 0.25 4.35 3.67
C SER A 148 1.37 5.36 3.51
N LEU A 149 2.12 5.66 4.58
CA LEU A 149 3.32 6.48 4.52
C LEU A 149 4.39 5.84 3.63
N ALA A 150 4.75 4.57 3.87
CA ALA A 150 5.67 3.85 3.01
C ALA A 150 5.18 3.81 1.55
N GLY A 151 3.87 3.69 1.34
CA GLY A 151 3.24 3.74 0.01
C GLY A 151 3.43 5.08 -0.72
N ILE A 152 3.49 6.21 -0.02
CA ILE A 152 3.78 7.52 -0.62
C ILE A 152 5.22 7.55 -1.15
N PHE A 153 6.17 7.17 -0.29
CA PHE A 153 7.59 7.17 -0.66
C PHE A 153 7.86 6.16 -1.78
N LYS A 154 7.32 4.95 -1.68
CA LYS A 154 7.44 3.92 -2.72
C LYS A 154 6.89 4.40 -4.06
N ARG A 155 5.71 5.02 -4.08
CA ARG A 155 5.13 5.57 -5.32
C ARG A 155 6.02 6.66 -5.92
N TYR A 156 6.59 7.52 -5.09
CA TYR A 156 7.50 8.58 -5.57
C TYR A 156 8.77 7.99 -6.18
N GLU A 157 9.36 6.98 -5.55
CA GLU A 157 10.50 6.23 -6.10
C GLU A 157 10.17 5.52 -7.43
N ASP A 158 9.00 4.90 -7.52
CA ASP A 158 8.57 4.21 -8.75
C ASP A 158 8.32 5.16 -9.92
N GLN A 159 7.92 6.40 -9.64
CA GLN A 159 7.78 7.43 -10.67
C GLN A 159 9.12 7.78 -11.32
N TYR A 160 10.25 7.70 -10.61
CA TYR A 160 11.58 7.86 -11.21
C TYR A 160 11.97 6.72 -12.16
N LEU A 161 11.39 5.53 -11.99
CA LEU A 161 11.62 4.39 -12.89
C LEU A 161 10.74 4.44 -14.15
N THR A 162 9.73 5.29 -14.17
CA THR A 162 8.77 5.38 -15.27
C THR A 162 9.17 6.49 -16.24
N LYS A 163 9.37 6.15 -17.51
CA LYS A 163 9.70 7.15 -18.55
C LYS A 163 8.52 8.12 -18.74
N ASN A 164 8.82 9.39 -19.00
CA ASN A 164 7.87 10.46 -19.34
C ASN A 164 6.89 10.89 -18.23
N ILE A 165 7.20 10.62 -16.96
CA ILE A 165 6.46 11.16 -15.81
C ILE A 165 7.40 12.06 -15.02
N GLN A 166 6.92 13.24 -14.61
CA GLN A 166 7.59 14.02 -13.57
C GLN A 166 7.13 13.51 -12.20
N PRO A 167 8.04 12.96 -11.36
CA PRO A 167 7.68 12.46 -10.04
C PRO A 167 7.04 13.54 -9.17
N ARG A 168 5.96 13.20 -8.46
CA ARG A 168 5.22 14.10 -7.58
C ARG A 168 5.20 13.51 -6.18
N PHE A 169 5.96 14.12 -5.29
CA PHE A 169 5.94 13.77 -3.88
C PHE A 169 4.67 14.30 -3.21
N VAL A 170 4.07 13.49 -2.33
CA VAL A 170 2.98 13.93 -1.47
C VAL A 170 3.58 14.19 -0.09
N ASP A 171 3.38 15.41 0.39
CA ASP A 171 3.90 15.80 1.69
C ASP A 171 3.25 15.02 2.85
N GLU A 172 4.02 14.77 3.89
CA GLU A 172 3.61 13.98 5.06
C GLU A 172 2.54 14.68 5.89
N ASP A 173 2.59 16.01 6.02
CA ASP A 173 1.55 16.76 6.73
C ASP A 173 0.23 16.68 5.98
N PHE A 174 0.29 16.71 4.64
CA PHE A 174 -0.90 16.51 3.81
C PHE A 174 -1.45 15.10 3.96
N HIS A 175 -0.58 14.08 3.99
CA HIS A 175 -0.98 12.70 4.27
C HIS A 175 -1.70 12.59 5.61
N ASN A 176 -1.10 13.12 6.69
CA ASN A 176 -1.65 13.01 8.05
C ASN A 176 -3.00 13.74 8.17
N LYS A 177 -3.11 14.96 7.60
CA LYS A 177 -4.39 15.69 7.53
C LYS A 177 -5.44 14.92 6.73
N ALA A 178 -5.05 14.29 5.63
CA ALA A 178 -5.96 13.48 4.82
C ALA A 178 -6.41 12.20 5.54
N PHE A 179 -5.51 11.55 6.28
CA PHE A 179 -5.80 10.36 7.09
C PHE A 179 -6.81 10.67 8.20
N GLU A 180 -6.54 11.69 9.02
CA GLU A 180 -7.44 12.06 10.12
C GLU A 180 -8.79 12.59 9.60
N GLY A 181 -8.78 13.44 8.57
CA GLY A 181 -10.02 13.94 7.97
C GLY A 181 -10.88 12.84 7.33
N PHE A 182 -10.24 11.82 6.73
CA PHE A 182 -10.93 10.64 6.20
C PHE A 182 -11.57 9.82 7.33
N LYS A 183 -10.82 9.55 8.40
CA LYS A 183 -11.36 8.86 9.60
C LYS A 183 -12.56 9.60 10.18
N ASN A 184 -12.46 10.91 10.31
CA ASN A 184 -13.56 11.74 10.79
C ASN A 184 -14.79 11.66 9.88
N THR A 185 -14.59 11.61 8.56
CA THR A 185 -15.69 11.49 7.59
C THR A 185 -16.44 10.18 7.75
N VAL A 186 -15.72 9.05 7.84
CA VAL A 186 -16.34 7.73 8.08
C VAL A 186 -17.08 7.73 9.42
N ALA A 187 -16.44 8.20 10.50
CA ALA A 187 -17.05 8.23 11.83
C ALA A 187 -18.30 9.13 11.91
N THR A 188 -18.35 10.22 11.14
CA THR A 188 -19.47 11.16 11.16
C THR A 188 -20.64 10.66 10.32
N HIS A 189 -20.39 10.09 9.14
CA HIS A 189 -21.41 9.88 8.12
C HIS A 189 -21.68 8.40 7.77
N GLU A 190 -21.05 7.42 8.42
CA GLU A 190 -21.23 6.00 8.05
C GLU A 190 -22.70 5.54 8.03
N ALA A 191 -23.54 6.08 8.91
CA ALA A 191 -24.96 5.75 8.98
C ALA A 191 -25.82 6.49 7.94
N GLU A 192 -25.26 7.48 7.24
CA GLU A 192 -25.98 8.29 6.26
C GLU A 192 -25.85 7.78 4.82
N PHE A 193 -24.84 6.94 4.53
CA PHE A 193 -24.69 6.28 3.24
C PHE A 193 -25.75 5.18 3.04
N ASP A 194 -26.20 4.98 1.79
CA ASP A 194 -27.06 3.84 1.45
C ASP A 194 -26.35 2.50 1.66
N ARG A 195 -25.02 2.50 1.46
CA ARG A 195 -24.12 1.40 1.81
C ARG A 195 -22.73 1.95 2.09
N ILE A 196 -22.11 1.47 3.16
CA ILE A 196 -20.69 1.70 3.42
C ILE A 196 -19.98 0.36 3.59
N ARG A 197 -18.83 0.23 2.95
CA ARG A 197 -17.95 -0.92 3.01
C ARG A 197 -16.55 -0.50 3.42
N VAL A 198 -15.85 -1.40 4.12
CA VAL A 198 -14.43 -1.26 4.41
C VAL A 198 -13.69 -2.40 3.74
N THR A 199 -12.62 -2.09 3.01
CA THR A 199 -11.74 -3.07 2.38
C THR A 199 -10.28 -2.85 2.77
N ASN A 200 -9.47 -3.89 2.76
CA ASN A 200 -8.03 -3.76 2.87
C ASN A 200 -7.36 -3.59 1.49
N ARG A 201 -6.03 -3.42 1.49
CA ARG A 201 -5.22 -3.28 0.27
C ARG A 201 -5.37 -4.44 -0.74
N PRO A 202 -5.35 -5.72 -0.31
CA PRO A 202 -5.65 -6.84 -1.20
C PRO A 202 -7.06 -6.86 -1.80
N GLY A 203 -8.02 -6.12 -1.21
CA GLY A 203 -9.41 -6.08 -1.66
C GLY A 203 -10.36 -6.97 -0.87
N GLU A 204 -9.94 -7.52 0.27
CA GLU A 204 -10.84 -8.25 1.16
C GLU A 204 -11.82 -7.28 1.81
N ILE A 205 -13.11 -7.63 1.84
CA ILE A 205 -14.14 -6.82 2.50
C ILE A 205 -14.11 -7.15 4.00
N LEU A 206 -13.73 -6.16 4.80
CA LEU A 206 -13.64 -6.24 6.26
C LEU A 206 -14.97 -5.90 6.94
N TYR A 207 -15.79 -5.09 6.28
CA TYR A 207 -17.10 -4.66 6.73
C TYR A 207 -17.99 -4.31 5.55
N ASP A 208 -19.28 -4.63 5.66
CA ASP A 208 -20.32 -4.20 4.74
C ASP A 208 -21.62 -3.93 5.51
N SER A 209 -22.13 -2.69 5.44
CA SER A 209 -23.33 -2.29 6.17
C SER A 209 -24.59 -3.08 5.77
N LEU A 210 -24.60 -3.66 4.56
CA LEU A 210 -25.70 -4.51 4.08
C LEU A 210 -25.50 -6.01 4.39
N ASN A 211 -24.32 -6.43 4.84
CA ASN A 211 -24.01 -7.83 5.14
C ASN A 211 -23.54 -8.03 6.60
N LYS A 212 -24.41 -7.66 7.55
CA LYS A 212 -24.10 -7.63 8.98
C LYS A 212 -23.66 -8.97 9.58
N GLN A 213 -24.07 -10.10 9.01
CA GLN A 213 -23.76 -11.44 9.53
C GLN A 213 -22.28 -11.83 9.36
N GLN A 214 -21.59 -11.25 8.38
CA GLN A 214 -20.18 -11.54 8.11
C GLN A 214 -19.22 -10.55 8.77
N ASN A 215 -19.75 -9.44 9.30
CA ASN A 215 -18.94 -8.40 9.90
C ASN A 215 -18.38 -8.86 11.25
N LYS A 216 -17.07 -8.73 11.41
CA LYS A 216 -16.41 -8.96 12.70
C LYS A 216 -16.62 -7.81 13.67
N GLN A 217 -16.77 -6.59 13.14
CA GLN A 217 -16.94 -5.37 13.92
C GLN A 217 -18.33 -4.75 13.72
N ALA A 218 -18.76 -3.95 14.70
CA ALA A 218 -20.12 -3.38 14.72
C ALA A 218 -20.35 -2.28 13.68
N SER A 219 -19.30 -1.52 13.34
CA SER A 219 -19.35 -0.35 12.46
C SER A 219 -18.22 -0.34 11.42
N ALA A 220 -18.37 0.48 10.38
CA ALA A 220 -17.30 0.69 9.40
C ALA A 220 -16.11 1.40 10.05
N LYS A 221 -16.38 2.34 10.96
CA LYS A 221 -15.36 2.99 11.78
C LYS A 221 -14.53 1.96 12.56
N ASP A 222 -15.18 1.07 13.31
CA ASP A 222 -14.47 0.07 14.15
C ASP A 222 -13.68 -0.92 13.29
N ALA A 223 -14.23 -1.34 12.14
CA ALA A 223 -13.52 -2.22 11.21
C ALA A 223 -12.25 -1.56 10.65
N MET A 224 -12.34 -0.26 10.32
CA MET A 224 -11.21 0.51 9.84
C MET A 224 -10.16 0.73 10.94
N GLU A 225 -10.57 1.15 12.15
CA GLU A 225 -9.67 1.36 13.28
C GLU A 225 -8.97 0.07 13.70
N PHE A 226 -9.70 -1.05 13.72
CA PHE A 226 -9.12 -2.36 14.01
C PHE A 226 -8.05 -2.75 12.99
N TYR A 227 -8.32 -2.60 11.69
CA TYR A 227 -7.36 -2.99 10.65
C TYR A 227 -6.18 -2.00 10.52
N GLN A 228 -6.38 -0.75 10.94
CA GLN A 228 -5.30 0.25 11.01
C GLN A 228 -4.27 -0.06 12.09
N GLN A 229 -4.58 -0.92 13.06
CA GLN A 229 -3.58 -1.45 13.99
C GLN A 229 -2.66 -2.42 13.23
N ILE A 230 -1.41 -2.00 13.04
CA ILE A 230 -0.44 -2.80 12.31
C ILE A 230 -0.03 -4.03 13.13
N THR A 231 -0.12 -5.21 12.52
CA THR A 231 0.37 -6.45 13.13
C THR A 231 1.89 -6.54 12.99
N PRO A 232 2.57 -7.34 13.83
CA PRO A 232 4.02 -7.54 13.70
C PRO A 232 4.46 -8.02 12.30
N GLU A 233 3.68 -8.89 11.67
CA GLU A 233 3.94 -9.42 10.33
C GLU A 233 3.85 -8.31 9.28
N ARG A 234 2.79 -7.49 9.34
CA ARG A 234 2.63 -6.32 8.46
C ARG A 234 3.72 -5.27 8.70
N LEU A 235 4.19 -5.09 9.92
CA LEU A 235 5.28 -4.15 10.21
C LEU A 235 6.61 -4.63 9.60
N LYS A 236 6.89 -5.94 9.61
CA LYS A 236 8.04 -6.54 8.92
C LYS A 236 7.95 -6.35 7.40
N GLN A 237 6.75 -6.46 6.82
CA GLN A 237 6.51 -6.10 5.41
C GLN A 237 6.78 -4.62 5.14
N VAL A 238 6.36 -3.71 6.03
CA VAL A 238 6.69 -2.28 5.91
C VAL A 238 8.20 -2.05 5.97
N ALA A 239 8.94 -2.77 6.83
CA ALA A 239 10.40 -2.69 6.88
C ALA A 239 11.05 -3.10 5.55
N GLN A 240 10.54 -4.16 4.90
CA GLN A 240 10.96 -4.57 3.56
C GLN A 240 10.73 -3.46 2.53
N VAL A 241 9.56 -2.81 2.56
CA VAL A 241 9.23 -1.69 1.67
C VAL A 241 10.19 -0.51 1.89
N TRP A 242 10.59 -0.21 3.12
CA TRP A 242 11.57 0.84 3.39
C TRP A 242 12.98 0.51 2.93
N ASP A 243 13.41 -0.75 3.04
CA ASP A 243 14.69 -1.18 2.45
C ASP A 243 14.68 -0.99 0.93
N VAL A 244 13.55 -1.32 0.30
CA VAL A 244 13.32 -1.10 -1.14
C VAL A 244 13.41 0.39 -1.49
N ILE A 245 12.70 1.26 -0.76
CA ILE A 245 12.73 2.72 -0.97
C ILE A 245 14.17 3.25 -0.82
N GLN A 246 14.90 2.85 0.22
CA GLN A 246 16.28 3.27 0.42
C GLN A 246 17.17 2.87 -0.76
N LEU A 247 17.05 1.63 -1.25
CA LEU A 247 17.82 1.16 -2.42
C LEU A 247 17.50 1.93 -3.70
N GLN A 248 16.25 2.40 -3.87
CA GLN A 248 15.87 3.25 -5.01
C GLN A 248 16.42 4.68 -4.82
N ALA A 249 16.30 5.22 -3.62
CA ALA A 249 16.81 6.54 -3.24
C ALA A 249 18.33 6.65 -3.45
N ASP A 250 19.10 5.65 -3.02
CA ASP A 250 20.57 5.62 -3.11
C ASP A 250 21.11 5.63 -4.55
N ARG A 251 20.25 5.42 -5.57
CA ARG A 251 20.65 5.49 -7.00
C ARG A 251 20.83 6.92 -7.48
N ARG A 252 20.33 7.90 -6.74
CA ARG A 252 20.49 9.32 -7.05
C ARG A 252 21.18 10.02 -5.90
N SER A 253 21.97 11.04 -6.22
CA SER A 253 22.72 11.82 -5.23
C SER A 253 21.99 13.10 -4.78
N GLN A 254 20.90 13.47 -5.46
CA GLN A 254 20.14 14.69 -5.21
C GLN A 254 18.65 14.42 -5.44
N ASP A 255 17.79 15.09 -4.66
CA ASP A 255 16.33 15.05 -4.80
C ASP A 255 15.78 16.49 -4.73
N PRO A 256 14.77 16.85 -5.55
CA PRO A 256 14.13 18.15 -5.46
C PRO A 256 13.33 18.36 -4.16
N VAL A 257 12.94 17.28 -3.46
CA VAL A 257 12.29 17.38 -2.16
C VAL A 257 13.35 17.63 -1.08
N PRO A 258 13.24 18.72 -0.29
CA PRO A 258 14.21 19.02 0.76
C PRO A 258 14.35 17.88 1.78
N ASN A 259 15.60 17.53 2.12
CA ASN A 259 15.96 16.49 3.09
C ASN A 259 15.34 15.11 2.81
N TYR A 260 15.00 14.80 1.56
CA TYR A 260 14.32 13.55 1.21
C TYR A 260 15.08 12.30 1.68
N PHE A 261 16.38 12.22 1.43
CA PHE A 261 17.19 11.05 1.81
C PHE A 261 17.26 10.86 3.33
N ASP A 262 17.32 11.95 4.09
CA ASP A 262 17.30 11.89 5.55
C ASP A 262 15.95 11.39 6.07
N LYS A 263 14.84 11.84 5.46
CA LYS A 263 13.50 11.33 5.78
C LYS A 263 13.38 9.83 5.52
N VAL A 264 13.87 9.36 4.37
CA VAL A 264 13.88 7.91 4.05
C VAL A 264 14.66 7.13 5.11
N LYS A 265 15.85 7.60 5.45
CA LYS A 265 16.71 6.96 6.45
C LYS A 265 16.04 6.94 7.84
N GLN A 266 15.46 8.06 8.25
CA GLN A 266 14.79 8.21 9.55
C GLN A 266 13.59 7.26 9.65
N HIS A 267 12.66 7.30 8.70
CA HIS A 267 11.46 6.44 8.72
C HIS A 267 11.83 4.96 8.70
N ARG A 268 12.83 4.60 7.90
CA ARG A 268 13.37 3.23 7.88
C ARG A 268 13.91 2.82 9.25
N GLU A 269 14.68 3.68 9.92
CA GLU A 269 15.25 3.41 11.24
C GLU A 269 14.16 3.25 12.31
N GLU A 270 13.15 4.12 12.33
CA GLU A 270 12.01 4.05 13.25
C GLU A 270 11.22 2.74 13.11
N ILE A 271 10.96 2.30 11.87
CA ILE A 271 10.30 1.01 11.62
C ILE A 271 11.17 -0.15 12.10
N TYR A 272 12.48 -0.11 11.83
CA TYR A 272 13.38 -1.17 12.27
C TYR A 272 13.50 -1.25 13.80
N GLN A 273 13.48 -0.12 14.52
CA GLN A 273 13.47 -0.12 15.99
C GLN A 273 12.27 -0.90 16.55
N ARG A 274 11.07 -0.69 15.99
CA ARG A 274 9.86 -1.45 16.38
C ARG A 274 9.94 -2.93 15.98
N VAL A 275 10.53 -3.23 14.83
CA VAL A 275 10.80 -4.62 14.41
C VAL A 275 11.79 -5.31 15.36
N GLU A 276 12.81 -4.61 15.88
CA GLU A 276 13.70 -5.16 16.91
C GLU A 276 12.95 -5.52 18.19
N GLU A 277 11.99 -4.69 18.62
CA GLU A 277 11.16 -4.96 19.79
C GLU A 277 10.31 -6.22 19.61
N ILE A 278 9.75 -6.41 18.42
CA ILE A 278 9.04 -7.64 18.04
C ILE A 278 9.97 -8.84 18.17
N TYR A 279 11.18 -8.78 17.59
CA TYR A 279 12.12 -9.90 17.66
C TYR A 279 12.58 -10.23 19.08
N ARG A 280 12.65 -9.26 20.00
CA ARG A 280 12.93 -9.52 21.42
C ARG A 280 11.84 -10.35 22.09
N GLN A 281 10.63 -10.32 21.56
CA GLN A 281 9.48 -11.09 22.05
C GLN A 281 9.25 -12.37 21.24
N GLU A 282 10.10 -12.68 20.26
CA GLU A 282 9.97 -13.85 19.40
C GLU A 282 11.10 -14.85 19.61
N ARG A 283 10.75 -16.13 19.46
CA ARG A 283 11.71 -17.23 19.42
C ARG A 283 11.29 -18.26 18.41
N VAL A 284 12.26 -19.01 17.90
CA VAL A 284 12.01 -20.23 17.15
C VAL A 284 12.30 -21.45 18.01
N VAL A 285 11.35 -22.38 18.03
CA VAL A 285 11.54 -23.73 18.57
C VAL A 285 11.69 -24.68 17.38
N ALA A 286 12.92 -25.15 17.16
CA ALA A 286 13.25 -26.10 16.11
C ALA A 286 13.33 -27.53 16.67
N ASN A 287 12.91 -28.51 15.88
CA ASN A 287 13.02 -29.95 16.15
C ASN A 287 13.25 -30.71 14.83
N SER A 288 13.20 -32.04 14.83
CA SER A 288 13.44 -32.84 13.62
C SER A 288 12.37 -32.70 12.52
N GLU A 289 11.19 -32.18 12.85
CA GLU A 289 10.04 -32.02 11.95
C GLU A 289 10.00 -30.61 11.33
N GLY A 290 10.56 -29.61 12.00
CA GLY A 290 10.64 -28.26 11.48
C GLY A 290 10.91 -27.21 12.55
N ALA A 291 10.41 -26.01 12.30
CA ALA A 291 10.58 -24.84 13.15
C ALA A 291 9.24 -24.15 13.43
N THR A 292 8.98 -23.84 14.70
CA THR A 292 7.81 -23.08 15.13
C THR A 292 8.24 -21.70 15.61
N LEU A 293 7.75 -20.65 14.95
CA LEU A 293 7.84 -19.28 15.47
C LEU A 293 6.85 -19.13 16.62
N GLN A 294 7.34 -18.67 17.76
CA GLN A 294 6.54 -18.36 18.93
C GLN A 294 6.73 -16.91 19.34
N ARG A 295 5.66 -16.27 19.81
CA ARG A 295 5.70 -14.91 20.37
C ARG A 295 5.25 -14.93 21.82
N LYS A 296 5.89 -14.12 22.65
CA LYS A 296 5.55 -13.98 24.06
C LYS A 296 4.24 -13.18 24.23
N SER A 297 3.30 -13.73 24.99
CA SER A 297 2.04 -13.09 25.39
C SER A 297 1.87 -13.26 26.89
N GLY A 298 2.04 -12.16 27.65
CA GLY A 298 2.21 -12.23 29.10
C GLY A 298 3.43 -13.10 29.47
N ASP A 299 3.22 -14.12 30.32
CA ASP A 299 4.24 -15.08 30.72
C ASP A 299 4.27 -16.36 29.86
N THR A 300 3.45 -16.42 28.81
CA THR A 300 3.31 -17.61 27.96
C THR A 300 3.87 -17.39 26.56
N TRP A 301 4.25 -18.48 25.90
CA TRP A 301 4.65 -18.49 24.49
C TRP A 301 3.51 -19.04 23.65
N GLN A 302 3.12 -18.32 22.61
CA GLN A 302 2.07 -18.73 21.68
C GLN A 302 2.68 -19.05 20.32
N ASP A 303 2.25 -20.16 19.73
CA ASP A 303 2.61 -20.53 18.35
C ASP A 303 2.01 -19.51 17.38
N ILE A 304 2.84 -18.94 16.51
CA ILE A 304 2.44 -17.97 15.48
C ILE A 304 2.45 -18.63 14.11
N GLU A 305 3.54 -19.34 13.79
CA GLU A 305 3.76 -19.95 12.48
C GLU A 305 4.55 -21.25 12.65
N LYS A 306 4.24 -22.26 11.83
CA LYS A 306 4.98 -23.52 11.76
C LYS A 306 5.50 -23.71 10.35
N ALA A 307 6.79 -23.96 10.23
CA ALA A 307 7.46 -24.31 8.99
C ALA A 307 7.96 -25.75 9.06
N GLU A 308 7.52 -26.59 8.12
CA GLU A 308 7.99 -27.97 8.01
C GLU A 308 9.39 -28.01 7.40
N ALA A 309 10.33 -28.68 8.07
CA ALA A 309 11.69 -28.85 7.59
C ALA A 309 12.35 -30.06 8.26
N LYS A 310 12.51 -31.15 7.48
CA LYS A 310 13.01 -32.42 8.01
C LYS A 310 14.49 -32.35 8.36
N GLY A 311 14.84 -32.90 9.53
CA GLY A 311 16.23 -33.11 9.94
C GLY A 311 16.93 -31.86 10.49
N MET A 312 16.17 -30.83 10.84
CA MET A 312 16.68 -29.68 11.60
C MET A 312 17.19 -30.11 12.98
N LYS A 313 18.16 -29.37 13.51
CA LYS A 313 18.66 -29.60 14.86
C LYS A 313 17.68 -29.05 15.89
N ALA A 314 17.42 -29.82 16.95
CA ALA A 314 16.59 -29.35 18.05
C ALA A 314 17.23 -28.14 18.75
N GLY A 315 16.45 -27.10 19.02
CA GLY A 315 16.95 -25.88 19.64
C GLY A 315 15.89 -24.82 19.87
N ILE A 316 16.17 -23.92 20.81
CA ILE A 316 15.38 -22.71 21.05
C ILE A 316 16.25 -21.50 20.68
N HIS A 317 15.76 -20.67 19.77
CA HIS A 317 16.49 -19.54 19.21
C HIS A 317 15.74 -18.23 19.47
N MET A 318 16.20 -17.45 20.44
CA MET A 318 15.63 -16.13 20.75
C MET A 318 16.04 -15.12 19.68
N LEU A 319 15.09 -14.60 18.89
CA LEU A 319 15.42 -13.82 17.70
C LEU A 319 16.12 -12.50 18.04
N GLY A 320 15.69 -11.83 19.13
CA GLY A 320 16.32 -10.60 19.62
C GLY A 320 17.75 -10.75 20.16
N THR A 321 18.31 -11.98 20.20
CA THR A 321 19.72 -12.21 20.56
C THR A 321 20.63 -12.37 19.34
N ALA A 322 20.06 -12.36 18.13
CA ALA A 322 20.82 -12.54 16.90
C ALA A 322 21.77 -11.38 16.65
N LYS A 323 23.02 -11.68 16.30
CA LYS A 323 24.02 -10.66 15.92
C LYS A 323 23.79 -10.26 14.47
N PRO A 324 23.76 -8.96 14.13
CA PRO A 324 23.73 -8.52 12.73
C PRO A 324 24.92 -9.08 11.95
N ALA A 325 24.67 -9.56 10.74
CA ALA A 325 25.73 -10.02 9.84
C ALA A 325 26.65 -8.86 9.43
N GLU A 326 27.96 -9.07 9.57
CA GLU A 326 28.97 -8.09 9.19
C GLU A 326 29.22 -8.10 7.67
N SER A 327 29.38 -6.91 7.07
CA SER A 327 29.71 -6.79 5.65
C SER A 327 31.08 -7.43 5.35
N GLY A 328 31.15 -8.21 4.28
CA GLY A 328 32.34 -8.92 3.84
C GLY A 328 32.62 -10.24 4.57
N LYS A 329 31.87 -10.56 5.63
CA LYS A 329 32.05 -11.80 6.41
C LYS A 329 31.12 -12.90 5.92
N GLU A 330 31.64 -14.12 5.86
CA GLU A 330 30.87 -15.32 5.48
C GLU A 330 30.40 -16.06 6.74
N TYR A 331 29.12 -16.45 6.73
CA TYR A 331 28.46 -17.18 7.80
C TYR A 331 27.88 -18.49 7.25
N SER A 332 28.31 -19.60 7.82
CA SER A 332 27.86 -20.95 7.42
C SER A 332 27.02 -21.58 8.53
N GLY A 333 25.85 -22.10 8.18
CA GLY A 333 24.90 -22.57 9.17
C GLY A 333 23.53 -22.93 8.61
N GLU A 334 22.64 -23.33 9.51
CA GLU A 334 21.26 -23.73 9.21
C GLU A 334 20.31 -22.52 9.34
N ILE A 335 19.45 -22.28 8.36
CA ILE A 335 18.40 -21.26 8.45
C ILE A 335 17.35 -21.75 9.44
N VAL A 336 17.09 -20.96 10.48
CA VAL A 336 16.11 -21.30 11.52
C VAL A 336 14.83 -20.50 11.40
N HIS A 337 14.89 -19.31 10.78
CA HIS A 337 13.73 -18.48 10.51
C HIS A 337 14.00 -17.54 9.34
N LYS A 338 12.94 -17.16 8.63
CA LYS A 338 12.95 -16.07 7.66
C LYS A 338 11.61 -15.35 7.70
N ASP A 339 11.64 -14.05 7.46
CA ASP A 339 10.47 -13.21 7.22
C ASP A 339 10.83 -12.12 6.20
N GLU A 340 9.94 -11.17 6.00
CA GLU A 340 10.09 -10.10 5.01
C GLU A 340 11.20 -9.10 5.36
N ALA A 341 11.57 -8.99 6.63
CA ALA A 341 12.62 -8.08 7.08
C ALA A 341 13.98 -8.77 7.20
N SER A 342 14.01 -10.03 7.64
CA SER A 342 15.23 -10.69 8.10
C SER A 342 15.28 -12.19 7.84
N VAL A 343 16.51 -12.71 7.74
CA VAL A 343 16.82 -14.13 7.72
C VAL A 343 17.73 -14.47 8.90
N PHE A 344 17.35 -15.48 9.68
CA PHE A 344 18.06 -15.91 10.87
C PHE A 344 18.75 -17.25 10.63
N GLN A 345 20.06 -17.28 10.83
CA GLN A 345 20.93 -18.42 10.58
C GLN A 345 21.62 -18.84 11.86
N LYS A 346 21.43 -20.09 12.28
CA LYS A 346 22.20 -20.69 13.37
C LYS A 346 23.55 -21.16 12.84
N THR A 347 24.61 -20.51 13.32
CA THR A 347 26.02 -20.80 12.98
C THR A 347 26.79 -21.26 14.23
N ASP A 348 28.04 -21.68 14.05
CA ASP A 348 28.94 -21.96 15.17
C ASP A 348 29.33 -20.68 15.96
N GLN A 349 29.18 -19.50 15.35
CA GLN A 349 29.41 -18.20 15.99
C GLN A 349 28.17 -17.66 16.74
N GLY A 350 27.09 -18.45 16.79
CA GLY A 350 25.81 -18.08 17.39
C GLY A 350 24.71 -17.86 16.35
N LEU A 351 23.64 -17.20 16.77
CA LEU A 351 22.53 -16.82 15.89
C LEU A 351 22.92 -15.53 15.14
N ILE A 352 22.92 -15.59 13.81
CA ILE A 352 23.27 -14.48 12.93
C ILE A 352 22.02 -14.03 12.18
N ARG A 353 21.84 -12.71 12.08
CA ARG A 353 20.73 -12.11 11.36
C ARG A 353 21.22 -11.37 10.14
N HIS A 354 20.66 -11.74 9.00
CA HIS A 354 20.87 -11.10 7.71
C HIS A 354 19.65 -10.25 7.36
N LYS A 355 19.82 -9.10 6.70
CA LYS A 355 18.69 -8.39 6.09
C LYS A 355 18.10 -9.23 4.96
N ALA A 356 16.78 -9.32 4.88
CA ALA A 356 16.11 -10.05 3.81
C ALA A 356 16.31 -9.36 2.44
N VAL A 357 16.13 -8.05 2.34
CA VAL A 357 16.32 -7.34 1.06
C VAL A 357 17.80 -7.22 0.72
N GLN A 358 18.17 -7.72 -0.46
CA GLN A 358 19.56 -7.77 -0.92
C GLN A 358 19.94 -6.56 -1.80
N GLY A 359 19.08 -6.20 -2.76
CA GLY A 359 19.41 -5.25 -3.82
C GLY A 359 18.37 -5.26 -4.94
N MET A 360 18.65 -4.54 -6.03
CA MET A 360 17.81 -4.51 -7.23
C MET A 360 18.60 -4.93 -8.48
N SER A 361 18.00 -5.79 -9.30
CA SER A 361 18.46 -6.12 -10.65
C SER A 361 17.31 -6.02 -11.65
N GLU A 362 17.52 -5.39 -12.80
CA GLU A 362 16.51 -5.26 -13.88
C GLU A 362 15.13 -4.72 -13.42
N GLY A 363 15.11 -3.88 -12.39
CA GLY A 363 13.86 -3.31 -11.85
C GLY A 363 13.08 -4.25 -10.92
N LYS A 364 13.59 -5.44 -10.61
CA LYS A 364 13.07 -6.34 -9.57
C LYS A 364 14.02 -6.40 -8.38
N PHE A 365 13.45 -6.49 -7.18
CA PHE A 365 14.23 -6.70 -5.97
C PHE A 365 14.59 -8.17 -5.83
N SER A 366 15.81 -8.45 -5.42
CA SER A 366 16.20 -9.79 -4.97
C SER A 366 16.08 -9.84 -3.45
N SER A 367 15.37 -10.84 -2.92
CA SER A 367 15.34 -11.11 -1.48
C SER A 367 16.17 -12.35 -1.15
N LEU A 368 17.00 -12.26 -0.10
CA LEU A 368 17.64 -13.43 0.51
C LEU A 368 16.59 -14.39 1.07
N SER A 369 15.48 -13.89 1.63
CA SER A 369 14.42 -14.75 2.18
C SER A 369 13.73 -15.61 1.10
N GLU A 370 13.75 -15.19 -0.16
CA GLU A 370 13.25 -15.97 -1.30
C GLU A 370 14.29 -16.98 -1.83
N GLN A 371 15.58 -16.79 -1.52
CA GLN A 371 16.68 -17.63 -2.00
C GLN A 371 17.03 -18.78 -1.05
N VAL A 372 16.50 -18.77 0.18
CA VAL A 372 16.80 -19.79 1.19
C VAL A 372 15.54 -20.33 1.83
N GLU A 373 15.60 -21.58 2.28
CA GLU A 373 14.50 -22.22 3.00
C GLU A 373 14.86 -22.53 4.45
N ILE A 374 13.84 -22.58 5.32
CA ILE A 374 14.00 -23.01 6.71
C ILE A 374 14.54 -24.45 6.74
N GLY A 375 15.54 -24.69 7.59
CA GLY A 375 16.28 -25.96 7.67
C GLY A 375 17.38 -26.14 6.61
N GLN A 376 17.46 -25.25 5.61
CA GLN A 376 18.54 -25.30 4.63
C GLN A 376 19.87 -24.91 5.27
N LYS A 377 20.94 -25.63 4.94
CA LYS A 377 22.30 -25.30 5.38
C LYS A 377 23.08 -24.59 4.29
N VAL A 378 23.33 -23.31 4.49
CA VAL A 378 23.94 -22.42 3.51
C VAL A 378 25.12 -21.66 4.09
N SER A 379 25.97 -21.17 3.19
CA SER A 379 27.02 -20.19 3.46
C SER A 379 26.59 -18.88 2.81
N ILE A 380 26.45 -17.83 3.63
CA ILE A 380 25.98 -16.50 3.21
C ILE A 380 27.10 -15.49 3.44
N LYS A 381 27.49 -14.78 2.38
CA LYS A 381 28.39 -13.61 2.45
C LYS A 381 27.70 -12.44 1.78
N ARG A 382 27.64 -11.29 2.45
CA ARG A 382 27.13 -10.03 1.89
C ARG A 382 28.22 -8.98 1.85
N GLU A 383 28.37 -8.29 0.73
CA GLU A 383 29.37 -7.25 0.52
C GLU A 383 28.72 -6.10 -0.26
N GLY A 384 28.41 -4.99 0.43
CA GLY A 384 27.54 -3.95 -0.13
C GLY A 384 26.17 -4.51 -0.55
N ASN A 385 25.84 -4.35 -1.83
CA ASN A 385 24.62 -4.90 -2.46
C ASN A 385 24.84 -6.30 -3.08
N GLY A 386 26.06 -6.83 -3.04
CA GLY A 386 26.36 -8.19 -3.48
C GLY A 386 26.01 -9.23 -2.41
N LEU A 387 25.43 -10.35 -2.83
CA LEU A 387 25.16 -11.52 -1.98
C LEU A 387 25.68 -12.78 -2.67
N SER A 388 26.35 -13.61 -1.90
CA SER A 388 26.71 -14.97 -2.29
C SER A 388 26.00 -15.92 -1.34
N VAL A 389 25.13 -16.78 -1.89
CA VAL A 389 24.49 -17.88 -1.19
C VAL A 389 24.96 -19.19 -1.82
N LYS A 390 25.58 -20.06 -1.02
CA LYS A 390 26.06 -21.38 -1.47
C LYS A 390 25.50 -22.45 -0.55
N ALA A 391 25.22 -23.64 -1.08
CA ALA A 391 24.98 -24.81 -0.23
C ALA A 391 26.24 -25.06 0.62
N SER A 392 26.09 -25.26 1.92
CA SER A 392 27.25 -25.51 2.77
C SER A 392 27.72 -26.96 2.61
N ASP A 393 29.04 -27.17 2.59
CA ASP A 393 29.71 -28.46 2.35
C ASP A 393 29.36 -29.58 3.37
N ALA A 394 28.66 -29.26 4.45
CA ALA A 394 28.10 -30.25 5.36
C ALA A 394 27.05 -31.16 4.70
N SER A 395 26.50 -30.75 3.55
CA SER A 395 25.53 -31.49 2.74
C SER A 395 26.16 -32.63 1.93
N VAL A 396 27.44 -32.47 1.52
CA VAL A 396 28.11 -33.38 0.58
C VAL A 396 28.69 -34.63 1.28
N LYS A 397 29.02 -34.53 2.58
CA LYS A 397 29.62 -35.67 3.32
C LYS A 397 28.65 -36.81 3.67
N LYS A 398 27.33 -36.66 3.49
CA LYS A 398 26.36 -37.74 3.72
C LYS A 398 26.13 -38.66 2.51
N THR A 399 26.58 -38.26 1.32
CA THR A 399 26.39 -39.06 0.09
C THR A 399 27.65 -39.87 -0.29
N MET A 400 28.75 -39.69 0.43
CA MET A 400 29.99 -40.47 0.26
C MET A 400 30.35 -41.26 1.52
N LYS A 401 29.47 -42.17 1.94
CA LYS A 401 29.90 -43.40 2.61
C LYS A 401 29.12 -44.55 1.98
N ARG A 402 29.85 -45.30 1.13
CA ARG A 402 29.49 -46.65 0.69
C ARG A 402 29.45 -47.60 1.88
#